data_AF-A0A376ABQ9-F1
#
_entry.id   AF-A0A376ABQ9-F1
#
_cell.length_a   1.000
_cell.length_b   1.000
_cell.length_c   1.000
_cell.angle_alpha   90.00
_cell.angle_beta   90.00
_cell.angle_gamma   90.00
#
_symmetry.space_group_name_H-M   'P 1'
#
loop_
_entity.id
_entity.type
_entity.pdbx_description
1 polymer ?
#
loop_
_entity_poly.entity_id
_entity_poly.type
_entity_poly.pdbx_seq_one_letter_code
_entity_poly.pdbx_strand_id
1 'polypeptide(L)' 'MAEKIVANHRIFRNDRFLLQMAIGPMPHREIMRGIELYGTKVAPLVRKALTPSEAGA' A
#
# COMPACT_ATOMS: atom_id res chain seq x y z
N MET A 1 -8.01 -1.96 -1.63
CA MET A 1 -6.79 -1.97 -0.78
C MET A 1 -6.14 -0.59 -0.73
N ALA A 2 -5.76 0.01 -1.86
CA ALA A 2 -5.20 1.38 -1.92
C ALA A 2 -6.07 2.44 -1.22
N GLU A 3 -7.37 2.47 -1.49
CA GLU A 3 -8.32 3.40 -0.85
C GLU A 3 -8.30 3.31 0.68
N LYS A 4 -8.18 2.08 1.23
CA LYS A 4 -8.14 1.84 2.67
C LYS A 4 -6.84 2.35 3.28
N ILE A 5 -5.71 2.22 2.58
CA ILE A 5 -4.43 2.80 3.01
C ILE A 5 -4.52 4.33 3.04
N VAL A 6 -5.11 4.95 2.01
CA VAL A 6 -5.29 6.42 1.95
C VAL A 6 -6.23 6.89 3.06
N ALA A 7 -7.33 6.18 3.31
CA ALA A 7 -8.24 6.49 4.40
C ALA A 7 -7.55 6.39 5.78
N ASN A 8 -6.76 5.32 6.00
CA ASN A 8 -5.99 5.17 7.22
C ASN A 8 -4.97 6.30 7.38
N HIS A 9 -4.29 6.73 6.31
CA HIS A 9 -3.37 7.86 6.38
C HIS A 9 -4.07 9.17 6.76
N ARG A 10 -5.31 9.40 6.30
CA ARG A 10 -6.09 10.58 6.71
C ARG A 10 -6.42 10.60 8.21
N ILE A 11 -6.63 9.43 8.80
CA ILE A 11 -6.98 9.28 10.22
C ILE A 11 -5.72 9.32 11.09
N PHE A 12 -4.71 8.52 10.75
CA PHE A 12 -3.53 8.29 11.59
C PHE A 12 -2.33 9.16 11.24
N ARG A 13 -2.30 9.79 10.05
CA ARG A 13 -1.15 10.54 9.52
C ARG A 13 0.17 9.78 9.62
N ASN A 14 0.13 8.48 9.35
CA ASN A 14 1.28 7.59 9.45
C ASN A 14 2.22 7.76 8.24
N ASP A 15 3.52 7.90 8.48
CA ASP A 15 4.54 8.01 7.41
C ASP A 15 4.89 6.67 6.76
N ARG A 16 4.58 5.57 7.45
CA ARG A 16 4.88 4.21 7.00
C ARG A 16 3.69 3.28 7.19
N PHE A 17 3.46 2.43 6.20
CA PHE A 17 2.47 1.35 6.24
C PHE A 17 3.16 0.02 5.95
N LEU A 18 3.05 -0.94 6.85
CA LEU A 18 3.58 -2.29 6.70
C LEU A 18 2.41 -3.27 6.57
N LEU A 19 2.56 -4.27 5.70
CA LEU A 19 1.54 -5.28 5.44
C LEU A 19 2.10 -6.68 5.67
N GLN A 20 1.49 -7.42 6.60
CA GLN A 20 1.75 -8.84 6.79
C GLN A 20 0.79 -9.65 5.90
N MET A 21 1.35 -10.37 4.92
CA MET A 21 0.57 -11.22 3.99
C MET A 21 0.77 -12.71 4.24
N ALA A 22 1.95 -13.11 4.70
CA ALA A 22 2.25 -14.52 4.99
C ALA A 22 1.75 -14.88 6.40
N ILE A 23 0.60 -15.54 6.46
CA ILE A 23 -0.01 -16.02 7.72
C ILE A 23 -0.19 -17.53 7.62
N GLY A 24 0.44 -18.29 8.51
CA GLY A 24 0.35 -19.75 8.52
C GLY A 24 0.90 -20.40 7.24
N PRO A 25 0.40 -21.60 6.86
CA PRO A 25 0.82 -22.28 5.64
C PRO A 25 0.12 -21.67 4.40
N MET A 26 0.59 -20.51 3.97
CA MET A 26 0.15 -19.85 2.74
C MET A 26 0.95 -20.37 1.53
N PRO A 27 0.31 -20.70 0.40
CA PRO A 27 1.02 -21.10 -0.81
C PRO A 27 1.96 -19.99 -1.29
N HIS A 28 3.24 -20.31 -1.47
CA HIS A 28 4.27 -19.33 -1.86
C HIS A 28 3.90 -18.56 -3.13
N ARG A 29 3.31 -19.23 -4.12
CA ARG A 29 2.89 -18.62 -5.39
C ARG A 29 1.85 -17.50 -5.19
N GLU A 30 0.94 -17.66 -4.24
CA GLU A 30 -0.09 -16.66 -3.93
C GLU A 30 0.51 -15.46 -3.22
N ILE A 31 1.47 -15.68 -2.31
CA ILE A 31 2.24 -14.60 -1.67
C ILE A 31 2.99 -13.79 -2.73
N MET A 32 3.70 -14.46 -3.64
CA MET A 32 4.45 -13.80 -4.71
C MET A 32 3.54 -12.98 -5.63
N ARG A 33 2.36 -13.52 -5.97
CA ARG A 33 1.34 -12.77 -6.73
C ARG A 33 0.80 -11.57 -5.95
N GLY A 34 0.58 -11.71 -4.65
CA GLY A 34 0.17 -10.62 -3.77
C GLY A 34 1.20 -9.48 -3.72
N ILE A 35 2.48 -9.82 -3.61
CA ILE A 35 3.60 -8.86 -3.66
C ILE A 35 3.63 -8.12 -4.99
N GLU A 36 3.50 -8.83 -6.11
CA GLU A 36 3.45 -8.23 -7.45
C GLU A 36 2.29 -7.24 -7.58
N LEU A 37 1.08 -7.63 -7.17
CA LEU A 37 -0.10 -6.76 -7.22
C LEU A 37 0.04 -5.55 -6.29
N TYR A 38 0.64 -5.74 -5.12
CA TYR A 38 0.90 -4.66 -4.18
C TYR A 38 1.87 -3.63 -4.78
N GLY A 39 2.98 -4.09 -5.37
CA GLY A 39 3.97 -3.21 -5.99
C GLY A 39 3.51 -2.53 -7.28
N THR A 40 2.79 -3.26 -8.15
CA THR A 40 2.41 -2.75 -9.49
C THR A 40 1.10 -1.97 -9.50
N LYS A 41 0.15 -2.30 -8.62
CA LYS A 41 -1.18 -1.66 -8.61
C LYS A 41 -1.39 -0.80 -7.38
N VAL A 42 -1.14 -1.33 -6.19
CA VAL A 42 -1.52 -0.65 -4.93
C VAL A 42 -0.59 0.51 -4.59
N ALA A 43 0.73 0.29 -4.60
CA ALA A 43 1.71 1.30 -4.22
C ALA A 43 1.67 2.56 -5.10
N PRO A 44 1.55 2.48 -6.44
CA PRO A 44 1.44 3.67 -7.29
C PRO A 44 0.16 4.48 -7.02
N LEU A 45 -0.98 3.81 -6.82
CA LEU A 45 -2.25 4.48 -6.52
C LEU A 45 -2.21 5.21 -5.18
N VAL A 46 -1.62 4.59 -4.14
CA VAL A 46 -1.44 5.23 -2.83
C VAL A 46 -0.51 6.44 -2.93
N ARG A 47 0.64 6.30 -3.59
CA ARG A 47 1.57 7.42 -3.78
C ARG A 47 0.92 8.57 -4.54
N LYS A 48 0.22 8.30 -5.64
CA LYS A 48 -0.51 9.33 -6.40
C LYS A 48 -1.56 10.06 -5.54
N ALA A 49 -2.23 9.36 -4.63
CA ALA A 49 -3.26 9.95 -3.78
C ALA A 49 -2.70 10.74 -2.59
N LEU A 50 -1.48 10.43 -2.14
CA LEU A 50 -0.86 11.05 -0.97
C LEU A 50 0.19 12.11 -1.33
N THR A 51 0.80 12.03 -2.51
CA THR A 51 1.70 13.06 -3.02
C THR A 51 0.87 14.18 -3.67
N PRO A 52 0.90 15.42 -3.14
CA PRO A 52 0.28 16.56 -3.81
C PRO A 52 0.99 16.82 -5.15
N SER A 53 0.24 17.17 -6.19
CA SER A 53 0.81 17.86 -7.35
C SER A 53 1.23 19.23 -6.85
N GLU A 54 2.52 19.44 -6.59
CA GLU A 54 3.16 20.70 -6.17
C GLU A 54 2.59 21.36 -4.89
N ALA A 55 3.22 21.09 -3.74
CA ALA A 55 3.49 22.06 -2.66
C ALA A 55 4.49 21.42 -1.67
N GLY A 56 5.68 21.97 -1.38
CA GLY A 56 6.19 23.28 -1.71
C GLY A 56 7.71 23.38 -1.68
N ALA A 57 8.15 24.59 -2.02
CA ALA A 57 9.48 25.14 -1.87
C ALA A 57 10.00 25.09 -0.42
#